data_AF-A0AA35W252-F1
#
_entry.id   AF-A0AA35W252-F1
#
_cell.length_a   1.000
_cell.length_b   1.000
_cell.length_c   1.000
_cell.angle_alpha   90.00
_cell.angle_beta   90.00
_cell.angle_gamma   90.00
#
_symmetry.space_group_name_H-M   'P 1'
#
loop_
_entity.id
_entity.type
_entity.pdbx_description
1 polymer ?
#
loop_
_entity_poly.entity_id
_entity_poly.type
_entity_poly.pdbx_seq_one_letter_code
_entity_poly.pdbx_strand_id
1 'polypeptide(L)'
;MVTNFQSHYIPNTLAEQDELLAAVGLSSVDELFSDIPDDYRNPPLRLPDPMSELEIQRELGEIAGRNRSLVSGPSFLGAGSYYHFIPAIVKAVMTRGEFLTAYTPYQPEVSQGTLQVIFEFQTMISSLYGMEVANAGMYDGATSLAEAVLMACRVTRRQQVVVSDTVAPAYRQVIATYCQAQGIAIDIVATADVGASVTEATAGVVAQYPISTAGWTTLPASLPLPTMTEPCWWYRPTRWQWECSGPRENSARTS
;
A
#
# COMPACT_ATOMS: atom_id res chain seq x y z
N MET A 1 -5.57 -24.08 -41.29
CA MET A 1 -6.78 -23.25 -41.04
C MET A 1 -6.35 -22.15 -40.10
N VAL A 2 -6.20 -20.92 -40.59
CA VAL A 2 -6.01 -19.76 -39.70
C VAL A 2 -7.39 -19.48 -39.14
N THR A 3 -7.67 -19.98 -37.94
CA THR A 3 -8.86 -19.56 -37.20
C THR A 3 -8.66 -18.11 -36.85
N ASN A 4 -9.47 -17.24 -37.47
CA ASN A 4 -9.50 -15.80 -37.23
C ASN A 4 -10.06 -15.56 -35.82
N PHE A 5 -9.26 -15.87 -34.79
CA PHE A 5 -9.63 -15.69 -33.40
C PHE A 5 -9.48 -14.20 -33.07
N GLN A 6 -10.61 -13.50 -33.13
CA GLN A 6 -10.68 -12.13 -32.63
C GLN A 6 -10.92 -12.18 -31.12
N SER A 7 -9.90 -11.80 -30.36
CA SER A 7 -9.97 -11.72 -28.90
C SER A 7 -11.10 -10.78 -28.47
N HIS A 8 -11.89 -11.20 -27.47
CA HIS A 8 -12.92 -10.34 -26.86
C HIS A 8 -12.35 -9.07 -26.19
N TYR A 9 -11.02 -8.99 -26.06
CA TYR A 9 -10.33 -7.80 -25.56
C TYR A 9 -10.00 -6.76 -26.65
N ILE A 10 -10.21 -7.09 -27.93
CA ILE A 10 -10.06 -6.15 -29.05
C ILE A 10 -11.47 -5.66 -29.41
N PRO A 11 -11.83 -4.41 -29.09
CA PRO A 11 -13.17 -3.92 -29.32
C PRO A 11 -13.44 -3.62 -30.81
N ASN A 12 -12.40 -3.33 -31.59
CA ASN A 12 -12.52 -2.95 -32.99
C ASN A 12 -12.71 -4.18 -33.89
N THR A 13 -13.83 -4.24 -34.59
CA THR A 13 -14.10 -5.22 -35.66
C THR A 13 -13.10 -5.07 -36.81
N LEU A 14 -12.98 -6.10 -37.64
CA LEU A 14 -12.11 -6.04 -38.83
C LEU A 14 -12.49 -4.89 -39.77
N ALA A 15 -13.79 -4.62 -39.94
CA ALA A 15 -14.26 -3.51 -40.76
C ALA A 15 -13.83 -2.14 -40.19
N GLU A 16 -13.94 -1.95 -38.87
CA GLU A 16 -13.46 -0.72 -38.21
C GLU A 16 -11.94 -0.58 -38.31
N GLN A 17 -11.19 -1.70 -38.26
CA GLN A 17 -9.74 -1.66 -38.48
C GLN A 17 -9.40 -1.20 -39.90
N ASP A 18 -10.10 -1.71 -40.92
CA ASP A 18 -9.93 -1.29 -42.32
C ASP A 18 -10.26 0.19 -42.52
N GLU A 19 -11.33 0.69 -41.90
CA GLU A 19 -11.71 2.12 -41.92
C GLU A 19 -10.64 3.00 -41.26
N LEU A 20 -10.11 2.58 -40.10
CA LEU A 20 -9.05 3.29 -39.40
C LEU A 20 -7.74 3.33 -40.21
N LEU A 21 -7.36 2.21 -40.84
CA LEU A 21 -6.19 2.12 -41.71
C LEU A 21 -6.32 3.05 -42.93
N ALA A 22 -7.49 3.04 -43.59
CA ALA A 22 -7.76 3.92 -44.71
C ALA A 22 -7.71 5.41 -44.31
N ALA A 23 -8.19 5.76 -43.11
CA ALA A 23 -8.16 7.13 -42.61
C ALA A 23 -6.74 7.67 -42.39
N VAL A 24 -5.77 6.80 -42.07
CA VAL A 24 -4.35 7.16 -41.96
C VAL A 24 -3.54 6.89 -43.24
N GLY A 25 -4.20 6.44 -44.31
CA GLY A 25 -3.59 6.20 -45.62
C GLY A 25 -2.71 4.94 -45.69
N LEU A 26 -2.92 3.98 -44.79
CA LEU A 26 -2.19 2.71 -44.74
C LEU A 26 -3.04 1.56 -45.26
N SER A 27 -2.40 0.51 -45.79
CA SER A 27 -3.12 -0.67 -46.31
C SER A 27 -3.04 -1.90 -45.39
N SER A 28 -2.21 -1.83 -44.33
CA SER A 28 -2.04 -2.92 -43.38
C SER A 28 -1.56 -2.42 -42.01
N VAL A 29 -1.79 -3.22 -40.97
CA VAL A 29 -1.25 -2.98 -39.63
C VAL A 29 0.28 -3.04 -39.62
N ASP A 30 0.90 -3.87 -40.48
CA ASP A 30 2.36 -3.98 -40.56
C ASP A 30 3.02 -2.67 -41.00
N GLU A 31 2.37 -1.89 -41.87
CA GLU A 31 2.86 -0.56 -42.28
C GLU A 31 2.93 0.44 -41.11
N LEU A 32 2.04 0.31 -40.12
CA LEU A 32 2.03 1.17 -38.92
C LEU A 32 3.32 1.03 -38.11
N PHE A 33 3.96 -0.13 -38.17
CA PHE A 33 5.17 -0.47 -37.41
C PHE A 33 6.43 -0.49 -38.30
N SER A 34 6.38 0.13 -39.48
CA SER A 34 7.47 0.16 -40.47
C SER A 34 8.76 0.81 -39.94
N ASP A 35 8.67 1.63 -38.89
CA ASP A 35 9.77 2.28 -38.18
C ASP A 35 10.54 1.33 -37.24
N ILE A 36 9.94 0.20 -36.84
CA ILE A 36 10.61 -0.85 -36.08
C ILE A 36 11.38 -1.74 -37.07
N PRO A 37 12.71 -1.93 -36.94
CA PRO A 37 13.45 -2.81 -37.84
C PRO A 37 12.88 -4.23 -37.87
N ASP A 38 12.86 -4.85 -39.06
CA ASP A 38 12.20 -6.16 -39.26
C ASP A 38 12.72 -7.26 -38.31
N ASP A 39 14.03 -7.25 -37.99
CA ASP A 39 14.65 -8.20 -37.05
C ASP A 39 14.08 -8.11 -35.62
N TYR A 40 13.47 -6.98 -35.26
CA TYR A 40 12.84 -6.73 -33.97
C TYR A 40 11.30 -6.72 -34.05
N ARG A 41 10.72 -6.86 -35.25
CA ARG A 41 9.27 -6.87 -35.46
C ARG A 41 8.73 -8.30 -35.36
N ASN A 42 7.64 -8.47 -34.62
CA ASN A 42 6.92 -9.75 -34.50
C ASN A 42 7.79 -10.99 -34.18
N PRO A 43 8.71 -10.95 -33.19
CA PRO A 43 9.48 -12.13 -32.84
C PRO A 43 8.56 -13.27 -32.38
N PRO A 44 8.85 -14.54 -32.73
CA PRO A 44 8.01 -15.66 -32.33
C PRO A 44 8.03 -15.80 -30.80
N LEU A 45 6.86 -15.60 -30.18
CA LEU A 45 6.69 -15.83 -28.75
C LEU A 45 6.51 -17.32 -28.49
N ARG A 46 7.37 -17.91 -27.66
CA ARG A 46 7.27 -19.31 -27.25
C ARG A 46 6.21 -19.48 -26.16
N LEU A 47 4.96 -19.22 -26.51
CA LEU A 47 3.80 -19.36 -25.63
C LEU A 47 2.98 -20.59 -26.02
N PRO A 48 2.24 -21.20 -25.08
CA PRO A 48 1.24 -22.21 -25.40
C PRO A 48 0.17 -21.68 -26.36
N ASP A 49 -0.54 -22.60 -27.01
CA ASP A 49 -1.69 -22.27 -27.84
C ASP A 49 -2.78 -21.54 -27.02
N PRO A 50 -3.56 -20.63 -27.66
CA PRO A 50 -4.62 -19.91 -26.98
C PRO A 50 -5.68 -20.86 -26.44
N MET A 51 -6.20 -20.53 -25.27
CA MET A 51 -7.24 -21.31 -24.58
C MET A 51 -8.52 -20.48 -24.48
N SER A 52 -9.67 -21.14 -24.51
CA SER A 52 -10.95 -20.50 -24.20
C SER A 52 -11.04 -20.12 -22.72
N GLU A 53 -11.95 -19.20 -22.38
CA GLU A 53 -12.15 -18.79 -20.98
C GLU A 53 -12.46 -19.98 -20.06
N LEU A 54 -13.27 -20.94 -20.51
CA LEU A 54 -13.60 -22.14 -19.75
C LEU A 54 -12.38 -23.02 -19.49
N GLU A 55 -11.51 -23.17 -20.49
CA GLU A 55 -10.29 -23.97 -20.35
C GLU A 55 -9.30 -23.30 -19.38
N ILE A 56 -9.14 -21.98 -19.47
CA ILE A 56 -8.28 -21.20 -18.57
C ILE A 56 -8.80 -21.29 -17.13
N GLN A 57 -10.11 -21.12 -16.91
CA GLN A 57 -10.71 -21.22 -15.58
C GLN A 57 -10.48 -22.61 -14.96
N ARG A 58 -10.63 -23.68 -15.76
CA ARG A 58 -10.36 -25.05 -15.29
C ARG A 58 -8.90 -25.24 -14.92
N GLU A 59 -7.97 -24.86 -15.80
CA GLU A 59 -6.54 -25.02 -15.56
C GLU A 59 -6.07 -24.23 -14.33
N LEU A 60 -6.46 -22.95 -14.23
CA LEU A 60 -6.11 -22.13 -13.05
C LEU A 60 -6.74 -22.68 -11.77
N GLY A 61 -7.95 -23.24 -11.85
CA GLY A 61 -8.60 -23.94 -10.73
C GLY A 61 -7.81 -25.17 -10.27
N GLU A 62 -7.31 -25.98 -11.20
CA GLU A 62 -6.47 -27.15 -10.89
C GLU A 62 -5.13 -26.75 -10.27
N ILE A 63 -4.49 -25.70 -10.78
CA ILE A 63 -3.25 -25.15 -10.21
C ILE A 63 -3.49 -24.62 -8.80
N ALA A 64 -4.55 -23.82 -8.61
CA ALA A 64 -4.92 -23.28 -7.31
C ALA A 64 -5.26 -24.38 -6.30
N GLY A 65 -5.87 -25.50 -6.75
CA GLY A 65 -6.20 -26.66 -5.94
C GLY A 65 -4.98 -27.40 -5.35
N ARG A 66 -3.77 -27.14 -5.86
CA ARG A 66 -2.52 -27.68 -5.28
C ARG A 66 -2.10 -26.94 -4.01
N ASN A 67 -2.66 -25.75 -3.76
CA ASN A 67 -2.36 -24.97 -2.56
C ASN A 67 -3.21 -25.42 -1.37
N ARG A 68 -2.65 -25.31 -0.16
CA ARG A 68 -3.41 -25.49 1.08
C ARG A 68 -4.08 -24.18 1.47
N SER A 69 -5.40 -24.09 1.26
CA SER A 69 -6.18 -22.92 1.67
C SER A 69 -6.18 -22.72 3.18
N LEU A 70 -6.17 -21.46 3.64
CA LEU A 70 -6.34 -21.10 5.05
C LEU A 70 -7.74 -21.46 5.59
N VAL A 71 -8.71 -21.73 4.71
CA VAL A 71 -10.04 -22.21 5.10
C VAL A 71 -10.02 -23.71 5.43
N SER A 72 -9.01 -24.45 4.96
CA SER A 72 -8.89 -25.90 5.19
C SER A 72 -8.40 -26.28 6.58
N GLY A 73 -7.99 -25.32 7.40
CA GLY A 73 -7.52 -25.55 8.77
C GLY A 73 -6.94 -24.29 9.41
N PRO A 74 -6.71 -24.29 10.73
CA PRO A 74 -6.20 -23.13 11.42
C PRO A 74 -4.76 -22.80 10.98
N SER A 75 -4.46 -21.50 10.86
CA SER A 75 -3.12 -20.98 10.64
C SER A 75 -2.79 -19.96 11.73
N PHE A 76 -1.69 -20.21 12.45
CA PHE A 76 -1.19 -19.35 13.52
C PHE A 76 0.20 -18.78 13.20
N LEU A 77 0.57 -18.74 11.92
CA LEU A 77 1.90 -18.27 11.48
C LEU A 77 2.11 -16.78 11.80
N GLY A 78 1.05 -15.96 11.74
CA GLY A 78 1.11 -14.54 12.08
C GLY A 78 2.10 -13.76 11.21
N ALA A 79 3.06 -13.09 11.85
CA ALA A 79 4.12 -12.32 11.18
C ALA A 79 3.59 -11.19 10.26
N GLY A 80 2.54 -10.48 10.71
CA GLY A 80 1.95 -9.37 9.96
C GLY A 80 0.81 -9.76 9.03
N SER A 81 0.53 -11.05 8.85
CA SER A 81 -0.65 -11.54 8.11
C SER A 81 -1.49 -12.44 9.01
N TYR A 82 -2.75 -12.06 9.19
CA TYR A 82 -3.67 -12.73 10.11
C TYR A 82 -4.97 -13.09 9.39
N TYR A 83 -5.37 -14.34 9.50
CA TYR A 83 -6.66 -14.79 8.98
C TYR A 83 -7.79 -14.08 9.74
N HIS A 84 -8.69 -13.45 9.01
CA HIS A 84 -9.80 -12.69 9.56
C HIS A 84 -11.05 -12.85 8.69
N PHE A 85 -12.21 -12.58 9.28
CA PHE A 85 -13.47 -12.59 8.55
C PHE A 85 -13.56 -11.36 7.63
N ILE A 86 -13.79 -11.60 6.34
CA ILE A 86 -14.07 -10.56 5.35
C ILE A 86 -15.57 -10.55 5.09
N PRO A 87 -16.31 -9.48 5.46
CA PRO A 87 -17.74 -9.38 5.22
C PRO A 87 -18.09 -9.51 3.73
N ALA A 88 -19.18 -10.22 3.41
CA ALA A 88 -19.59 -10.48 2.02
C ALA A 88 -19.79 -9.21 1.19
N ILE A 89 -20.19 -8.10 1.83
CA ILE A 89 -20.35 -6.80 1.20
C ILE A 89 -19.05 -6.26 0.61
N VAL A 90 -17.89 -6.59 1.19
CA VAL A 90 -16.58 -6.12 0.70
C VAL A 90 -16.34 -6.62 -0.72
N LYS A 91 -16.58 -7.92 -0.97
CA LYS A 91 -16.45 -8.48 -2.32
C LYS A 91 -17.39 -7.80 -3.30
N ALA A 92 -18.65 -7.58 -2.91
CA ALA A 92 -19.63 -6.93 -3.77
C ALA A 92 -19.24 -5.48 -4.13
N VAL A 93 -18.67 -4.73 -3.18
CA VAL A 93 -18.21 -3.35 -3.42
C VAL A 93 -16.95 -3.34 -4.30
N MET A 94 -15.96 -4.17 -4.00
CA MET A 94 -14.68 -4.21 -4.73
C MET A 94 -14.83 -4.64 -6.20
N THR A 95 -15.88 -5.39 -6.53
CA THR A 95 -16.15 -5.83 -7.92
C THR A 95 -16.94 -4.82 -8.74
N ARG A 96 -17.38 -3.69 -8.16
CA ARG A 96 -18.07 -2.63 -8.90
C ARG A 96 -17.08 -1.93 -9.82
N GLY A 97 -17.45 -1.71 -11.08
CA GLY A 97 -16.56 -1.17 -12.12
C GLY A 97 -15.95 0.17 -11.72
N GLU A 98 -16.74 1.06 -11.13
CA GLU A 98 -16.32 2.38 -10.65
C GLU A 98 -15.20 2.35 -9.58
N PHE A 99 -15.01 1.23 -8.87
CA PHE A 99 -13.90 1.05 -7.94
C PHE A 99 -12.77 0.19 -8.54
N LEU A 100 -13.13 -0.77 -9.39
CA LEU A 100 -12.18 -1.74 -9.94
C LEU A 100 -11.39 -1.19 -11.14
N THR A 101 -11.99 -0.35 -11.97
CA THR A 101 -11.39 0.12 -13.23
C THR A 101 -10.98 1.59 -13.21
N ALA A 102 -11.47 2.37 -12.23
CA ALA A 102 -11.04 3.75 -12.07
C ALA A 102 -9.55 3.83 -11.71
N TYR A 103 -8.85 4.82 -12.28
CA TYR A 103 -7.44 5.08 -11.97
C TYR A 103 -7.30 6.23 -10.97
N THR A 104 -6.06 6.70 -10.77
CA THR A 104 -5.75 7.82 -9.87
C THR A 104 -6.70 9.01 -10.13
N PRO A 105 -7.30 9.60 -9.07
CA PRO A 105 -8.35 10.60 -9.17
C PRO A 105 -7.79 11.99 -9.56
N TYR A 106 -7.16 12.11 -10.73
CA TYR A 106 -6.62 13.37 -11.24
C TYR A 106 -7.69 14.41 -11.56
N GLN A 107 -8.92 13.97 -11.83
CA GLN A 107 -10.07 14.82 -12.11
C GLN A 107 -11.03 14.75 -10.90
N PRO A 108 -10.85 15.63 -9.90
CA PRO A 108 -11.55 15.49 -8.62
C PRO A 108 -13.07 15.62 -8.75
N GLU A 109 -13.58 16.43 -9.67
CA GLU A 109 -15.01 16.68 -9.88
C GLU A 109 -15.78 15.43 -10.28
N VAL A 110 -15.12 14.49 -10.97
CA VAL A 110 -15.70 13.21 -11.42
C VAL A 110 -15.21 12.01 -10.60
N SER A 111 -14.47 12.27 -9.50
CA SER A 111 -13.85 11.23 -8.66
C SER A 111 -14.24 11.34 -7.18
N GLN A 112 -15.29 12.10 -6.85
CA GLN A 112 -15.68 12.39 -5.46
C GLN A 112 -15.96 11.13 -4.62
N GLY A 113 -16.50 10.06 -5.22
CA GLY A 113 -16.73 8.80 -4.50
C GLY A 113 -15.43 8.16 -4.00
N THR A 114 -14.43 8.04 -4.87
CA THR A 114 -13.10 7.51 -4.51
C THR A 114 -12.39 8.42 -3.51
N LEU A 115 -12.47 9.75 -3.71
CA LEU A 115 -11.87 10.72 -2.79
C LEU A 115 -12.51 10.66 -1.41
N GLN A 116 -13.82 10.43 -1.31
CA GLN A 116 -14.50 10.23 -0.04
C GLN A 116 -13.99 8.97 0.67
N VAL A 117 -13.85 7.84 -0.04
CA VAL A 117 -13.30 6.60 0.53
C VAL A 117 -11.87 6.81 1.04
N ILE A 118 -11.04 7.54 0.30
CA ILE A 118 -9.68 7.91 0.73
C ILE A 118 -9.72 8.75 2.01
N PHE A 119 -10.60 9.76 2.07
CA PHE A 119 -10.76 10.60 3.25
C PHE A 119 -11.22 9.80 4.48
N GLU A 120 -12.16 8.88 4.31
CA GLU A 120 -12.64 7.98 5.37
C GLU A 120 -11.51 7.06 5.87
N PHE A 121 -10.70 6.51 4.95
CA PHE A 121 -9.51 5.73 5.29
C PHE A 121 -8.50 6.56 6.11
N GLN A 122 -8.16 7.75 5.63
CA GLN A 122 -7.23 8.65 6.33
C GLN A 122 -7.74 9.00 7.73
N THR A 123 -9.03 9.34 7.84
CA THR A 123 -9.68 9.67 9.11
C THR A 123 -9.64 8.50 10.08
N MET A 124 -9.92 7.29 9.60
CA MET A 124 -9.86 6.06 10.40
C MET A 124 -8.43 5.80 10.89
N ILE A 125 -7.42 5.91 10.04
CA ILE A 125 -6.01 5.69 10.41
C ILE A 125 -5.53 6.76 11.39
N SER A 126 -5.79 8.05 11.12
CA SER A 126 -5.46 9.15 12.04
C SER A 126 -6.11 8.95 13.41
N SER A 127 -7.39 8.54 13.46
CA SER A 127 -8.10 8.27 14.71
C SER A 127 -7.55 7.04 15.45
N LEU A 128 -7.18 5.98 14.72
CA LEU A 128 -6.64 4.74 15.30
C LEU A 128 -5.27 4.96 15.93
N TYR A 129 -4.40 5.72 15.28
CA TYR A 129 -3.03 5.98 15.75
C TYR A 129 -2.89 7.26 16.59
N GLY A 130 -3.95 8.07 16.69
CA GLY A 130 -3.89 9.37 17.37
C GLY A 130 -2.94 10.36 16.69
N MET A 131 -2.86 10.33 15.36
CA MET A 131 -1.96 11.14 14.54
C MET A 131 -2.74 12.23 13.79
N GLU A 132 -2.09 13.37 13.51
CA GLU A 132 -2.73 14.49 12.83
C GLU A 132 -3.03 14.21 11.35
N VAL A 133 -2.19 13.44 10.67
CA VAL A 133 -2.30 13.17 9.24
C VAL A 133 -1.96 11.73 8.91
N ALA A 134 -2.69 11.18 7.94
CA ALA A 134 -2.40 9.92 7.28
C ALA A 134 -2.41 10.14 5.76
N ASN A 135 -1.59 9.40 5.02
CA ASN A 135 -1.64 9.41 3.56
C ASN A 135 -2.74 8.44 3.04
N ALA A 136 -2.91 8.37 1.73
CA ALA A 136 -3.88 7.49 1.08
C ALA A 136 -3.41 6.02 0.94
N GLY A 137 -2.54 5.57 1.85
CA GLY A 137 -1.96 4.23 1.83
C GLY A 137 -0.55 4.16 1.24
N MET A 138 0.02 2.96 1.33
CA MET A 138 1.35 2.56 0.87
C MET A 138 1.28 1.11 0.37
N TYR A 139 2.33 0.60 -0.27
CA TYR A 139 2.32 -0.75 -0.84
C TYR A 139 2.16 -1.86 0.21
N ASP A 140 2.93 -1.81 1.29
CA ASP A 140 2.84 -2.74 2.41
C ASP A 140 3.41 -2.11 3.69
N GLY A 141 3.34 -2.84 4.81
CA GLY A 141 3.84 -2.34 6.09
C GLY A 141 5.37 -2.20 6.16
N ALA A 142 6.12 -3.02 5.43
CA ALA A 142 7.59 -3.03 5.49
C ALA A 142 8.19 -1.83 4.74
N THR A 143 7.68 -1.56 3.54
CA THR A 143 8.02 -0.38 2.72
C THR A 143 7.53 0.90 3.37
N SER A 144 6.34 0.90 4.00
CA SER A 144 5.87 2.03 4.82
C SER A 144 6.85 2.36 5.95
N LEU A 145 7.36 1.34 6.64
CA LEU A 145 8.32 1.53 7.72
C LEU A 145 9.66 2.08 7.18
N ALA A 146 10.13 1.58 6.04
CA ALA A 146 11.33 2.11 5.40
C ALA A 146 11.17 3.59 5.01
N GLU A 147 10.03 3.99 4.46
CA GLU A 147 9.74 5.40 4.15
C GLU A 147 9.67 6.28 5.40
N ALA A 148 9.13 5.76 6.52
CA ALA A 148 9.16 6.47 7.80
C ALA A 148 10.62 6.69 8.28
N VAL A 149 11.49 5.70 8.12
CA VAL A 149 12.93 5.82 8.42
C VAL A 149 13.59 6.88 7.54
N LEU A 150 13.33 6.86 6.23
CA LEU A 150 13.86 7.86 5.30
C LEU A 150 13.34 9.26 5.62
N MET A 151 12.07 9.40 5.98
CA MET A 151 11.46 10.66 6.41
C MET A 151 12.16 11.20 7.66
N ALA A 152 12.39 10.36 8.68
CA ALA A 152 13.11 10.75 9.89
C ALA A 152 14.52 11.27 9.57
N CYS A 153 15.25 10.58 8.69
CA CYS A 153 16.58 11.00 8.23
C CYS A 153 16.54 12.36 7.50
N ARG A 154 15.54 12.59 6.65
CA ARG A 154 15.39 13.87 5.91
C ARG A 154 15.05 15.03 6.84
N VAL A 155 14.15 14.84 7.79
CA VAL A 155 13.72 15.88 8.74
C VAL A 155 14.85 16.25 9.68
N THR A 156 15.53 15.26 10.25
CA THR A 156 16.63 15.47 11.22
C THR A 156 17.97 15.79 10.57
N ARG A 157 18.12 15.51 9.26
CA ARG A 157 19.40 15.54 8.51
C ARG A 157 20.48 14.63 9.09
N ARG A 158 20.06 13.56 9.77
CA ARG A 158 20.92 12.55 10.38
C ARG A 158 20.85 11.25 9.59
N GLN A 159 21.88 10.42 9.70
CA GLN A 159 22.05 9.21 8.89
C GLN A 159 22.22 7.93 9.73
N GLN A 160 21.82 7.94 11.00
CA GLN A 160 21.86 6.76 11.87
C GLN A 160 20.47 6.46 12.42
N VAL A 161 20.04 5.21 12.38
CA VAL A 161 18.72 4.77 12.83
C VAL A 161 18.89 3.55 13.72
N VAL A 162 18.30 3.61 14.91
CA VAL A 162 18.33 2.50 15.86
C VAL A 162 17.07 1.66 15.67
N VAL A 163 17.23 0.35 15.50
CA VAL A 163 16.12 -0.59 15.28
C VAL A 163 16.12 -1.63 16.38
N SER A 164 14.98 -1.79 17.06
CA SER A 164 14.81 -2.87 18.02
C SER A 164 14.88 -4.24 17.35
N ASP A 165 15.57 -5.20 17.98
CA ASP A 165 15.69 -6.59 17.57
C ASP A 165 14.35 -7.34 17.46
N THR A 166 13.30 -6.83 18.12
CA THR A 166 11.94 -7.38 18.11
C THR A 166 11.16 -7.05 16.84
N VAL A 167 11.66 -6.16 15.99
CA VAL A 167 11.07 -5.86 14.68
C VAL A 167 11.18 -7.09 13.79
N ALA A 168 10.12 -7.39 13.03
CA ALA A 168 10.05 -8.54 12.15
C ALA A 168 11.29 -8.58 11.22
N PRO A 169 11.95 -9.76 11.06
CA PRO A 169 13.14 -9.88 10.23
C PRO A 169 12.96 -9.35 8.79
N ALA A 170 11.80 -9.61 8.18
CA ALA A 170 11.49 -9.12 6.84
C ALA A 170 11.45 -7.58 6.77
N TYR A 171 10.93 -6.92 7.80
CA TYR A 171 10.86 -5.46 7.88
C TYR A 171 12.27 -4.86 8.02
N ARG A 172 13.12 -5.47 8.87
CA ARG A 172 14.54 -5.08 9.00
C ARG A 172 15.29 -5.20 7.68
N GLN A 173 15.05 -6.26 6.92
CA GLN A 173 15.67 -6.46 5.61
C GLN A 173 15.24 -5.39 4.58
N VAL A 174 13.95 -5.02 4.57
CA VAL A 174 13.44 -3.95 3.69
C VAL A 174 14.05 -2.60 4.07
N ILE A 175 14.09 -2.25 5.36
CA ILE A 175 14.75 -1.02 5.84
C ILE A 175 16.21 -0.98 5.38
N ALA A 176 16.97 -2.07 5.60
CA ALA A 176 18.37 -2.15 5.22
C ALA A 176 18.56 -1.95 3.70
N THR A 177 17.67 -2.55 2.89
CA THR A 177 17.70 -2.43 1.42
C THR A 177 17.46 -0.98 0.98
N TYR A 178 16.45 -0.30 1.53
CA TYR A 178 16.14 1.10 1.20
C TYR A 178 17.24 2.06 1.63
N CYS A 179 17.89 1.78 2.76
CA CYS A 179 18.91 2.64 3.35
C CYS A 179 20.30 2.46 2.70
N GLN A 180 20.56 1.31 2.07
CA GLN A 180 21.86 0.94 1.52
C GLN A 180 22.41 1.99 0.55
N ALA A 181 21.62 2.43 -0.44
CA ALA A 181 22.08 3.36 -1.47
C ALA A 181 22.38 4.78 -0.94
N GLN A 182 21.75 5.16 0.18
CA GLN A 182 21.92 6.48 0.81
C GLN A 182 22.98 6.48 1.92
N GLY A 183 23.58 5.33 2.23
CA GLY A 183 24.58 5.22 3.30
C GLY A 183 24.01 5.45 4.71
N ILE A 184 22.71 5.24 4.90
CA ILE A 184 22.08 5.39 6.23
C ILE A 184 22.45 4.15 7.07
N ALA A 185 23.08 4.38 8.21
CA ALA A 185 23.47 3.35 9.17
C ALA A 185 22.26 2.84 9.95
N ILE A 186 22.09 1.51 9.97
CA ILE A 186 21.03 0.82 10.68
C ILE A 186 21.64 -0.01 11.81
N ASP A 187 21.42 0.42 13.05
CA ASP A 187 21.92 -0.27 14.24
C ASP A 187 20.80 -1.10 14.87
N ILE A 188 20.90 -2.43 14.70
CA ILE A 188 19.95 -3.35 15.32
C ILE A 188 20.43 -3.66 16.74
N VAL A 189 19.62 -3.34 17.75
CA VAL A 189 19.99 -3.50 19.16
C VAL A 189 18.90 -4.22 19.94
N ALA A 190 19.28 -4.87 21.05
CA ALA A 190 18.32 -5.48 21.95
C ALA A 190 17.35 -4.40 22.47
N THR A 191 16.08 -4.75 22.61
CA THR A 191 15.04 -3.80 23.07
C THR A 191 15.39 -3.08 24.38
N ALA A 192 16.10 -3.74 25.29
CA ALA A 192 16.57 -3.16 26.55
C ALA A 192 17.65 -2.07 26.35
N ASP A 193 18.45 -2.18 25.29
CA ASP A 193 19.60 -1.33 25.01
C ASP A 193 19.28 -0.16 24.06
N VAL A 194 18.04 -0.09 23.56
CA VAL A 194 17.59 0.98 22.64
C VAL A 194 17.89 2.35 23.21
N GLY A 195 17.52 2.61 24.47
CA GLY A 195 17.75 3.92 25.11
C GLY A 195 19.23 4.29 25.24
N ALA A 196 20.11 3.32 25.50
CA ALA A 196 21.55 3.53 25.60
C ALA A 196 22.23 3.72 24.24
N SER A 197 21.57 3.29 23.15
CA SER A 197 22.11 3.34 21.78
C SER A 197 21.73 4.63 21.04
N VAL A 198 20.82 5.44 21.59
CA VAL A 198 20.46 6.73 21.01
C VAL A 198 21.57 7.75 21.26
N THR A 199 22.05 8.37 20.18
CA THR A 199 23.06 9.44 20.22
C THR A 199 22.54 10.69 19.52
N GLU A 200 23.30 11.78 19.55
CA GLU A 200 22.97 13.00 18.79
C GLU A 200 22.97 12.78 17.27
N ALA A 201 23.60 11.71 16.78
CA ALA A 201 23.60 11.33 15.37
C ALA A 201 22.37 10.49 14.98
N THR A 202 21.52 10.08 15.94
CA THR A 202 20.34 9.26 15.68
C THR A 202 19.19 10.09 15.08
N ALA A 203 18.73 9.67 13.90
CA ALA A 203 17.59 10.23 13.18
C ALA A 203 16.25 9.74 13.75
N GLY A 204 16.19 8.49 14.20
CA GLY A 204 14.97 7.90 14.73
C GLY A 204 15.18 6.53 15.34
N VAL A 205 14.19 6.10 16.11
CA VAL A 205 14.13 4.77 16.74
C VAL A 205 12.95 4.01 16.16
N VAL A 206 13.19 2.76 15.75
CA VAL A 206 12.16 1.87 15.22
C VAL A 206 11.86 0.76 16.22
N ALA A 207 10.59 0.63 16.57
CA ALA A 207 10.07 -0.45 17.40
C ALA A 207 8.77 -0.99 16.79
N GLN A 208 8.48 -2.27 17.06
CA GLN A 208 7.25 -2.91 16.62
C GLN A 208 6.30 -3.15 17.79
N TYR A 209 5.03 -2.80 17.62
CA TYR A 209 4.00 -3.00 18.65
C TYR A 209 2.72 -3.60 18.03
N PRO A 210 2.29 -4.80 18.45
CA PRO A 210 3.01 -5.77 19.29
C PRO A 210 4.29 -6.31 18.63
N ILE A 211 5.22 -6.82 19.43
CA ILE A 211 6.49 -7.38 18.93
C ILE A 211 6.26 -8.60 18.04
N SER A 212 7.23 -8.89 17.16
CA SER A 212 7.06 -9.93 16.12
C SER A 212 6.93 -11.36 16.67
N THR A 213 7.54 -11.65 17.80
CA THR A 213 7.36 -12.90 18.55
C THR A 213 6.22 -12.71 19.54
N ALA A 214 5.17 -13.54 19.47
CA ALA A 214 3.96 -13.42 20.29
C ALA A 214 4.28 -13.11 21.78
N GLY A 215 4.07 -11.85 22.16
CA GLY A 215 4.34 -11.34 23.50
C GLY A 215 3.91 -9.88 23.62
N TRP A 216 3.20 -9.55 24.69
CA TRP A 216 2.91 -8.16 25.04
C TRP A 216 4.06 -7.64 25.91
N THR A 217 5.14 -7.20 25.29
CA THR A 217 6.18 -6.49 26.05
C THR A 217 5.83 -5.02 26.04
N THR A 218 5.54 -4.47 27.23
CA THR A 218 5.49 -3.00 27.39
C THR A 218 6.82 -2.42 26.97
N LEU A 219 6.81 -1.50 25.99
CA LEU A 219 8.01 -0.74 25.62
C LEU A 219 8.60 -0.13 26.90
N PRO A 220 9.92 -0.26 27.14
CA PRO A 220 10.53 0.19 28.38
C PRO A 220 10.33 1.70 28.56
N ALA A 221 9.96 2.13 29.77
CA ALA A 221 9.72 3.54 30.10
C ALA A 221 10.98 4.43 29.92
N SER A 222 12.15 3.81 29.72
CA SER A 222 13.43 4.46 29.44
C SER A 222 13.65 4.81 27.96
N LEU A 223 12.73 4.48 27.06
CA LEU A 223 12.73 5.08 25.72
C LEU A 223 12.63 6.60 25.89
N PRO A 224 13.63 7.38 25.46
CA PRO A 224 13.54 8.82 25.51
C PRO A 224 12.40 9.23 24.57
N LEU A 225 11.22 9.44 25.15
CA LEU A 225 10.15 10.12 24.46
C LEU A 225 10.60 11.58 24.34
N PRO A 226 10.65 12.13 23.12
CA PRO A 226 11.05 13.51 22.92
C PRO A 226 10.15 14.42 23.77
N THR A 227 10.78 15.26 24.60
CA THR A 227 10.08 16.30 25.36
C THR A 227 9.45 17.30 24.39
N MET A 228 8.28 17.83 24.76
CA MET A 228 7.34 18.65 23.94
C MET A 228 7.91 19.91 23.26
N THR A 229 9.22 20.12 23.24
CA THR A 229 9.90 21.22 22.54
C THR A 229 10.49 20.83 21.20
N GLU A 230 10.56 19.54 20.86
CA GLU A 230 10.99 19.08 19.53
C GLU A 230 9.86 18.33 18.80
N PRO A 231 9.67 18.54 17.49
CA PRO A 231 8.58 17.94 16.73
C PRO A 231 8.84 16.44 16.55
N CYS A 232 8.38 15.63 17.49
CA CYS A 232 8.40 14.19 17.38
C CYS A 232 7.09 13.62 17.95
N TRP A 233 6.40 12.92 17.07
CA TRP A 233 5.01 12.50 17.18
C TRP A 233 4.85 11.21 17.98
N TRP A 234 4.41 11.26 19.25
CA TRP A 234 3.61 10.21 19.93
C TRP A 234 2.89 10.79 21.16
N TYR A 235 1.56 10.70 21.21
CA TYR A 235 0.70 11.18 22.33
C TYR A 235 0.14 10.02 23.17
N ARG A 236 0.01 10.26 24.48
CA ARG A 236 -0.57 9.33 25.47
C ARG A 236 -2.04 9.70 25.71
N PRO A 237 -3.02 8.79 25.67
CA PRO A 237 -4.42 9.18 25.80
C PRO A 237 -4.77 9.50 27.26
N THR A 238 -4.93 10.78 27.60
CA THR A 238 -5.69 11.19 28.79
C THR A 238 -7.14 11.46 28.43
N ARG A 239 -8.00 10.50 28.82
CA ARG A 239 -9.35 10.65 29.39
C ARG A 239 -10.08 11.97 29.07
N TRP A 240 -10.93 11.96 28.04
CA TRP A 240 -11.95 13.01 27.84
C TRP A 240 -13.22 12.66 28.62
N GLN A 241 -13.46 13.33 29.75
CA GLN A 241 -14.80 13.58 30.26
C GLN A 241 -15.36 14.79 29.50
N TRP A 242 -16.47 14.60 28.80
CA TRP A 242 -17.25 15.69 28.23
C TRP A 242 -18.11 16.32 29.34
N GLU A 243 -17.79 17.53 29.77
CA GLU A 243 -18.73 18.43 30.44
C GLU A 243 -18.94 19.67 29.57
N CYS A 244 -20.11 19.73 28.92
CA CYS A 244 -20.60 20.95 28.27
C CYS A 244 -21.01 21.97 29.35
N SER A 245 -20.21 23.02 29.53
CA SER A 245 -20.70 24.25 30.16
C SER A 245 -20.08 25.48 29.47
N GLY A 246 -20.83 26.02 28.51
CA GLY A 246 -20.62 27.36 27.95
C GLY A 246 -21.70 28.32 28.49
N PRO A 247 -21.37 29.60 28.71
CA PRO A 247 -22.21 30.54 29.45
C PRO A 247 -23.42 31.03 28.64
N ARG A 248 -24.55 31.19 29.32
CA ARG A 248 -25.72 31.91 28.81
C ARG A 248 -25.44 33.41 28.81
N GLU A 249 -25.49 34.05 27.65
CA GLU A 249 -25.72 35.49 27.56
C GLU A 249 -26.93 35.79 26.67
N ASN A 250 -27.88 36.49 27.30
CA ASN A 250 -29.00 37.16 26.68
C ASN A 250 -28.50 38.36 25.86
N SER A 251 -28.91 38.49 24.60
CA SER A 251 -29.23 39.82 24.07
C SER A 251 -30.28 39.72 22.96
N ALA A 252 -31.44 40.32 23.25
CA ALA A 252 -32.49 40.62 22.31
C ALA A 252 -32.00 41.57 21.20
N ARG A 253 -32.47 41.36 19.97
CA ARG A 253 -32.76 42.45 19.04
C ARG A 253 -33.85 42.01 18.06
N THR A 254 -35.02 42.61 18.25
CA THR A 254 -36.13 42.77 17.31
C THR A 254 -35.73 43.68 16.16
N SER A 255 -36.00 43.26 14.92
CA SER A 255 -36.62 43.99 13.79
C SER A 255 -36.61 43.07 12.58
#